data_AF-A0A1M6VMV0-F1
#
_entry.id   AF-A0A1M6VMV0-F1
#
_cell.length_a   1.000
_cell.length_b   1.000
_cell.length_c   1.000
_cell.angle_alpha   90.00
_cell.angle_beta   90.00
_cell.angle_gamma   90.00
#
_symmetry.space_group_name_H-M   'P 1'
#
loop_
_entity.id
_entity.type
_entity.pdbx_description
1 polymer ?
#
loop_
_entity_poly.entity_id
_entity_poly.type
_entity_poly.pdbx_seq_one_letter_code
_entity_poly.pdbx_strand_id
1 'polypeptide(L)'
;MIRDSKAFIIGLVMLISFMGIYAYMMTPSFGNGRNGLEYADDMFNSISKGSAQEVVLDEVKKAEKWNGTSIDLTLKGKDEDQAKRWAEAFQQVDGAEVQVNKEQVALKADFGKLLANISEDCVAMYENKGDVVQAKYNTDPRDATNRWYNITKSIGKELEKKEQFKESIYLSTYQKKVIEPAYNYYGVETKFVSDNKGSMTFLLLFYMVYTLWYGFAIYFLCIGFGITMTKATKKSEA
;
A
#
# COMPACT_ATOMS: atom_id res chain seq x y z
N MET A 1 -5.49 -26.96 40.80
CA MET A 1 -5.25 -26.70 39.36
C MET A 1 -4.10 -25.71 39.12
N ILE A 2 -3.72 -24.88 40.10
CA ILE A 2 -2.48 -24.09 40.06
C ILE A 2 -1.33 -24.94 40.61
N ARG A 3 -0.24 -25.07 39.86
CA ARG A 3 0.97 -25.85 40.21
C ARG A 3 2.11 -24.97 40.72
N ASP A 4 2.24 -23.76 40.20
CA ASP A 4 3.17 -22.74 40.69
C ASP A 4 2.39 -21.44 40.94
N SER A 5 2.14 -21.13 42.23
CA SER A 5 1.36 -19.97 42.62
C SER A 5 2.08 -18.64 42.36
N LYS A 6 3.42 -18.62 42.40
CA LYS A 6 4.20 -17.39 42.15
C LYS A 6 4.16 -17.04 40.67
N ALA A 7 4.44 -18.00 39.81
CA ALA A 7 4.37 -17.80 38.36
C ALA A 7 2.96 -17.42 37.92
N PHE A 8 1.94 -18.08 38.49
CA PHE A 8 0.54 -17.74 38.21
C PHE A 8 0.19 -16.30 38.57
N ILE A 9 0.56 -15.83 39.78
CA ILE A 9 0.28 -14.44 40.21
C ILE A 9 1.02 -13.44 39.32
N ILE A 10 2.29 -13.69 38.99
CA ILE A 10 3.07 -12.81 38.09
C ILE A 10 2.37 -12.70 36.73
N GLY A 11 2.03 -13.84 36.12
CA GLY A 11 1.33 -13.87 34.83
C GLY A 11 -0.03 -13.16 34.88
N LEU A 12 -0.79 -13.35 35.96
CA LEU A 12 -2.08 -12.70 36.15
C LEU A 12 -1.96 -11.17 36.29
N VAL A 13 -1.01 -10.69 37.11
CA VAL A 13 -0.75 -9.25 37.29
C VAL A 13 -0.29 -8.63 35.97
N MET A 14 0.62 -9.29 35.25
CA MET A 14 1.09 -8.84 33.94
C MET A 14 -0.06 -8.79 32.92
N LEU A 15 -0.96 -9.78 32.93
CA LEU A 15 -2.11 -9.80 32.02
C LEU A 15 -3.12 -8.69 32.33
N ILE A 16 -3.47 -8.49 33.61
CA ILE A 16 -4.41 -7.45 34.02
C ILE A 16 -3.86 -6.06 33.69
N SER A 17 -2.58 -5.82 33.98
CA SER A 17 -1.93 -4.54 33.67
C SER A 17 -1.81 -4.29 32.16
N PHE A 18 -1.50 -5.34 31.37
CA PHE A 18 -1.57 -5.29 29.92
C PHE A 18 -2.98 -4.92 29.41
N MET A 19 -4.01 -5.60 29.92
CA MET A 19 -5.40 -5.34 29.56
C MET A 19 -5.83 -3.91 29.93
N GLY A 20 -5.32 -3.37 31.03
CA GLY A 20 -5.55 -1.97 31.43
C GLY A 20 -4.97 -0.98 30.41
N ILE A 21 -3.72 -1.19 29.97
CA ILE A 21 -3.11 -0.36 28.93
C ILE A 21 -3.82 -0.52 27.59
N TYR A 22 -4.18 -1.74 27.22
CA TYR A 22 -4.93 -1.99 25.98
C TYR A 22 -6.30 -1.30 26.00
N ALA A 23 -7.04 -1.39 27.12
CA ALA A 23 -8.31 -0.70 27.29
C ALA A 23 -8.13 0.82 27.19
N TYR A 24 -7.07 1.37 27.79
CA TYR A 24 -6.72 2.78 27.62
C TYR A 24 -6.41 3.14 26.17
N MET A 25 -5.63 2.31 25.46
CA MET A 25 -5.35 2.51 24.03
C MET A 25 -6.61 2.49 23.18
N MET A 26 -7.65 1.76 23.57
CA MET A 26 -8.94 1.73 22.87
C MET A 26 -9.80 2.97 23.12
N THR A 27 -9.43 3.82 24.08
CA THR A 27 -10.15 5.10 24.31
C THR A 27 -9.81 6.13 23.24
N PRO A 28 -10.70 7.11 22.95
CA PRO A 28 -10.47 8.17 21.96
C PRO A 28 -9.49 9.26 22.44
N SER A 29 -8.46 8.89 23.20
CA SER A 29 -7.53 9.81 23.87
C SER A 29 -6.34 10.24 23.01
N PHE A 30 -6.20 9.73 21.78
CA PHE A 30 -5.00 9.86 20.95
C PHE A 30 -5.12 10.90 19.82
N GLY A 31 -5.88 11.98 20.09
CA GLY A 31 -6.04 13.13 19.19
C GLY A 31 -7.02 12.89 18.04
N ASN A 32 -7.80 13.93 17.69
CA ASN A 32 -8.87 13.86 16.68
C ASN A 32 -9.90 12.75 16.95
N GLY A 33 -10.10 12.37 18.22
CA GLY A 33 -11.01 11.29 18.61
C GLY A 33 -10.52 9.87 18.30
N ARG A 34 -9.27 9.72 17.85
CA ARG A 34 -8.69 8.43 17.50
C ARG A 34 -8.30 7.62 18.72
N ASN A 35 -8.37 6.30 18.57
CA ASN A 35 -7.74 5.38 19.51
C ASN A 35 -6.23 5.24 19.21
N GLY A 36 -5.49 4.62 20.12
CA GLY A 36 -4.03 4.48 20.01
C GLY A 36 -3.57 3.63 18.83
N LEU A 37 -4.37 2.67 18.36
CA LEU A 37 -4.06 1.88 17.17
C LEU A 37 -4.27 2.69 15.89
N GLU A 38 -5.38 3.43 15.78
CA GLU A 38 -5.65 4.34 14.66
C GLU A 38 -4.57 5.42 14.56
N TYR A 39 -4.19 6.03 15.69
CA TYR A 39 -3.10 7.00 15.72
C TYR A 39 -1.77 6.41 15.22
N ALA A 40 -1.43 5.20 15.67
CA ALA A 40 -0.22 4.53 15.24
C ALA A 40 -0.27 4.21 13.74
N ASP A 41 -1.38 3.66 13.25
CA ASP A 41 -1.58 3.32 11.85
C ASP A 41 -1.48 4.55 10.93
N ASP A 42 -2.20 5.64 11.27
CA ASP A 42 -2.14 6.90 10.54
C ASP A 42 -0.71 7.46 10.50
N MET A 43 0.01 7.39 11.63
CA MET A 43 1.40 7.85 11.71
C MET A 43 2.31 7.00 10.80
N PHE A 44 2.21 5.68 10.86
CA PHE A 44 3.01 4.78 10.03
C PHE A 44 2.67 4.94 8.54
N ASN A 45 1.39 5.06 8.18
CA ASN A 45 0.95 5.29 6.80
C ASN A 45 1.45 6.64 6.27
N SER A 46 1.38 7.70 7.07
CA SER A 46 1.86 9.04 6.69
C SER A 46 3.37 9.07 6.47
N ILE A 47 4.13 8.40 7.34
CA ILE A 47 5.57 8.27 7.23
C ILE A 47 5.98 7.38 6.05
N SER A 48 5.24 6.28 5.86
CA SER A 48 5.43 5.35 4.73
C SER A 48 5.22 6.08 3.40
N LYS A 49 4.17 6.92 3.32
CA LYS A 49 3.97 7.85 2.20
C LYS A 49 5.19 8.73 2.00
N GLY A 50 5.59 9.53 2.99
CA GLY A 50 6.76 10.42 2.84
C GLY A 50 8.04 9.70 2.41
N SER A 51 8.22 8.44 2.81
CA SER A 51 9.37 7.61 2.41
C SER A 51 9.29 7.15 0.95
N ALA A 52 8.08 6.87 0.45
CA ALA A 52 7.85 6.47 -0.94
C ALA A 52 7.92 7.64 -1.93
N GLN A 53 7.78 8.88 -1.46
CA GLN A 53 7.66 10.06 -2.32
C GLN A 53 8.85 10.23 -3.28
N GLU A 54 10.07 10.04 -2.77
CA GLU A 54 11.28 10.15 -3.60
C GLU A 54 11.29 9.08 -4.70
N VAL A 55 10.86 7.85 -4.39
CA VAL A 55 10.76 6.75 -5.36
C VAL A 55 9.73 7.06 -6.46
N VAL A 56 8.58 7.61 -6.09
CA VAL A 56 7.53 8.01 -7.05
C VAL A 56 8.07 9.08 -7.98
N LEU A 57 8.61 10.17 -7.42
CA LEU A 57 9.07 11.33 -8.20
C LEU A 57 10.28 11.00 -9.08
N ASP A 58 11.21 10.17 -8.61
CA ASP A 58 12.34 9.70 -9.41
C ASP A 58 11.89 8.81 -10.58
N GLU A 59 10.91 7.92 -10.37
CA GLU A 59 10.39 7.07 -11.44
C GLU A 59 9.57 7.87 -12.48
N VAL A 60 8.83 8.90 -12.04
CA VAL A 60 8.17 9.86 -12.94
C VAL A 60 9.19 10.57 -13.83
N LYS A 61 10.30 11.07 -13.27
CA LYS A 61 11.38 11.68 -14.07
C LYS A 61 12.02 10.69 -15.04
N LYS A 62 12.24 9.45 -14.60
CA LYS A 62 12.78 8.38 -15.46
C LYS A 62 11.87 8.02 -16.63
N ALA A 63 10.58 8.34 -16.57
CA ALA A 63 9.66 8.10 -17.67
C ALA A 63 9.96 8.98 -18.89
N GLU A 64 10.57 10.16 -18.70
CA GLU A 64 10.91 11.09 -19.77
C GLU A 64 11.86 10.48 -20.83
N LYS A 65 12.66 9.48 -20.45
CA LYS A 65 13.56 8.79 -21.38
C LYS A 65 12.83 8.05 -22.51
N TRP A 66 11.52 7.83 -22.37
CA TRP A 66 10.68 7.15 -23.34
C TRP A 66 10.02 8.09 -24.34
N ASN A 67 10.21 9.41 -24.19
CA ASN A 67 9.75 10.39 -25.16
C ASN A 67 10.33 10.08 -26.55
N GLY A 68 9.47 10.04 -27.56
CA GLY A 68 9.80 9.65 -28.93
C GLY A 68 9.61 8.16 -29.23
N THR A 69 9.28 7.33 -28.24
CA THR A 69 9.04 5.90 -28.44
C THR A 69 7.61 5.67 -28.88
N SER A 70 7.38 5.26 -30.12
CA SER A 70 6.04 4.97 -30.62
C SER A 70 5.55 3.59 -30.19
N ILE A 71 4.30 3.51 -29.74
CA ILE A 71 3.57 2.27 -29.50
C ILE A 71 2.33 2.23 -30.40
N ASP A 72 2.06 1.05 -30.96
CA ASP A 72 0.86 0.74 -31.74
C ASP A 72 0.31 -0.56 -31.16
N LEU A 73 -0.85 -0.53 -30.53
CA LEU A 73 -1.38 -1.63 -29.72
C LEU A 73 -2.89 -1.79 -29.96
N THR A 74 -3.36 -3.03 -29.92
CA THR A 74 -4.80 -3.33 -29.88
C THR A 74 -5.12 -3.99 -28.55
N LEU A 75 -5.78 -3.26 -27.66
CA LEU A 75 -6.17 -3.72 -26.34
C LEU A 75 -7.58 -4.31 -26.40
N LYS A 76 -7.84 -5.38 -25.65
CA LYS A 76 -9.17 -5.96 -25.51
C LYS A 76 -9.70 -5.73 -24.09
N GLY A 77 -10.73 -4.91 -23.98
CA GLY A 77 -11.52 -4.75 -22.76
C GLY A 77 -12.36 -6.00 -22.46
N LYS A 78 -12.85 -6.09 -21.23
CA LYS A 78 -13.76 -7.15 -20.76
C LYS A 78 -15.13 -7.07 -21.43
N ASP A 79 -15.59 -5.86 -21.69
CA ASP A 79 -16.86 -5.51 -22.30
C ASP A 79 -16.72 -4.16 -23.05
N GLU A 80 -17.76 -3.79 -23.80
CA GLU A 80 -17.76 -2.54 -24.58
C GLU A 80 -17.68 -1.28 -23.70
N ASP A 81 -18.21 -1.33 -22.48
CA ASP A 81 -18.19 -0.19 -21.56
C ASP A 81 -16.78 0.06 -21.01
N GLN A 82 -16.04 -1.00 -20.69
CA GLN A 82 -14.62 -0.89 -20.32
C GLN A 82 -13.78 -0.36 -21.49
N ALA A 83 -14.02 -0.86 -22.71
CA ALA A 83 -13.32 -0.37 -23.90
C ALA A 83 -13.55 1.13 -24.13
N LYS A 84 -14.79 1.61 -24.00
CA LYS A 84 -15.12 3.04 -24.06
C LYS A 84 -14.40 3.85 -22.99
N ARG A 85 -14.42 3.40 -21.74
CA ARG A 85 -13.72 4.07 -20.62
C ARG A 85 -12.21 4.16 -20.83
N TRP A 86 -11.59 3.13 -21.41
CA TRP A 86 -10.17 3.15 -21.75
C TRP A 86 -9.89 4.13 -22.89
N ALA A 87 -10.75 4.16 -23.91
CA ALA A 87 -10.63 5.11 -25.00
C ALA A 87 -10.72 6.56 -24.55
N GLU A 88 -11.68 6.89 -23.66
CA GLU A 88 -11.78 8.22 -23.02
C GLU A 88 -10.50 8.59 -22.27
N ALA A 89 -9.86 7.61 -21.60
CA ALA A 89 -8.61 7.84 -20.90
C ALA A 89 -7.45 8.14 -21.88
N PHE A 90 -7.36 7.38 -22.96
CA PHE A 90 -6.35 7.59 -24.00
C PHE A 90 -6.55 8.89 -24.77
N GLN A 91 -7.78 9.38 -24.92
CA GLN A 91 -8.05 10.68 -25.55
C GLN A 91 -7.49 11.87 -24.77
N GLN A 92 -7.17 11.70 -23.48
CA GLN A 92 -6.46 12.73 -22.70
C GLN A 92 -4.95 12.76 -22.97
N VAL A 93 -4.40 11.74 -23.65
CA VAL A 93 -2.98 11.65 -23.97
C VAL A 93 -2.70 12.45 -25.23
N ASP A 94 -1.79 13.42 -25.13
CA ASP A 94 -1.42 14.27 -26.26
C ASP A 94 -0.86 13.45 -27.45
N GLY A 95 -1.46 13.64 -28.62
CA GLY A 95 -1.07 12.97 -29.85
C GLY A 95 -1.45 11.48 -29.94
N ALA A 96 -2.32 10.98 -29.04
CA ALA A 96 -2.83 9.61 -29.15
C ALA A 96 -3.93 9.49 -30.21
N GLU A 97 -3.78 8.51 -31.11
CA GLU A 97 -4.83 8.06 -32.02
C GLU A 97 -5.55 6.86 -31.39
N VAL A 98 -6.86 6.98 -31.21
CA VAL A 98 -7.68 5.98 -30.52
C VAL A 98 -8.85 5.57 -31.39
N GLN A 99 -9.02 4.27 -31.62
CA GLN A 99 -10.17 3.72 -32.33
C GLN A 99 -10.82 2.62 -31.50
N VAL A 100 -12.14 2.68 -31.33
CA VAL A 100 -12.92 1.69 -30.57
C VAL A 100 -13.73 0.85 -31.54
N ASN A 101 -13.61 -0.47 -31.40
CA ASN A 101 -14.43 -1.44 -32.12
C ASN A 101 -14.95 -2.49 -31.13
N LYS A 102 -16.19 -2.29 -30.66
CA LYS A 102 -16.81 -3.10 -29.59
C LYS A 102 -15.92 -3.15 -28.35
N GLU A 103 -15.41 -4.34 -28.00
CA GLU A 103 -14.53 -4.60 -26.86
C GLU A 103 -13.05 -4.26 -27.15
N GLN A 104 -12.71 -3.88 -28.38
CA GLN A 104 -11.33 -3.60 -28.77
C GLN A 104 -11.04 -2.11 -28.83
N VAL A 105 -9.87 -1.71 -28.35
CA VAL A 105 -9.34 -0.34 -28.40
C VAL A 105 -7.99 -0.39 -29.10
N ALA A 106 -7.93 0.10 -30.34
CA ALA A 106 -6.68 0.34 -31.03
C ALA A 106 -6.11 1.69 -30.57
N LEU A 107 -4.84 1.69 -30.19
CA LEU A 107 -4.10 2.82 -29.66
C LEU A 107 -2.80 2.97 -30.43
N LYS A 108 -2.57 4.15 -31.02
CA LYS A 108 -1.25 4.60 -31.43
C LYS A 108 -0.88 5.84 -30.63
N ALA A 109 0.24 5.80 -29.92
CA ALA A 109 0.67 6.92 -29.10
C ALA A 109 2.17 6.92 -28.91
N ASP A 110 2.70 8.05 -28.46
CA ASP A 110 4.04 8.12 -27.89
C ASP A 110 4.01 7.55 -26.45
N PHE A 111 4.87 6.58 -26.16
CA PHE A 111 4.94 5.91 -24.87
C PHE A 111 5.37 6.87 -23.76
N GLY A 112 6.29 7.79 -24.04
CA GLY A 112 6.68 8.85 -23.09
C GLY A 112 5.51 9.78 -22.77
N LYS A 113 4.75 10.24 -23.78
CA LYS A 113 3.54 11.05 -23.55
C LYS A 113 2.45 10.30 -22.81
N LEU A 114 2.24 9.01 -23.09
CA LEU A 114 1.33 8.16 -22.33
C LEU A 114 1.73 8.13 -20.86
N LEU A 115 3.00 7.84 -20.57
CA LEU A 115 3.53 7.81 -19.21
C LEU A 115 3.46 9.18 -18.55
N ALA A 116 3.67 10.28 -19.27
CA ALA A 116 3.56 11.64 -18.75
C ALA A 116 2.12 11.97 -18.31
N ASN A 117 1.11 11.60 -19.11
CA ASN A 117 -0.28 11.76 -18.71
C ASN A 117 -0.60 10.93 -17.45
N ILE A 118 -0.16 9.67 -17.41
CA ILE A 118 -0.34 8.81 -16.24
C ILE A 118 0.37 9.40 -15.01
N SER A 119 1.58 9.96 -15.20
CA SER A 119 2.35 10.63 -14.15
C SER A 119 1.59 11.80 -13.57
N GLU A 120 1.00 12.67 -14.40
CA GLU A 120 0.22 13.82 -13.95
C GLU A 120 -0.93 13.37 -13.03
N ASP A 121 -1.71 12.39 -13.47
CA ASP A 121 -2.85 11.89 -12.70
C ASP A 121 -2.39 11.21 -11.39
N CYS A 122 -1.33 10.39 -11.46
CA CYS A 122 -0.81 9.66 -10.31
C CYS A 122 -0.15 10.60 -9.30
N VAL A 123 0.57 11.64 -9.73
CA VAL A 123 1.16 12.64 -8.85
C VAL A 123 0.07 13.48 -8.19
N ALA A 124 -0.96 13.89 -8.93
CA ALA A 124 -2.12 14.58 -8.36
C ALA A 124 -2.79 13.73 -7.27
N MET A 125 -3.03 12.45 -7.55
CA MET A 125 -3.58 11.51 -6.57
C MET A 125 -2.67 11.29 -5.37
N TYR A 126 -1.37 11.15 -5.60
CA TYR A 126 -0.39 11.02 -4.54
C TYR A 126 -0.36 12.27 -3.63
N GLU A 127 -0.58 13.46 -4.19
CA GLU A 127 -0.66 14.73 -3.46
C GLU A 127 -2.06 15.02 -2.89
N ASN A 128 -2.98 14.05 -2.91
CA ASN A 128 -4.37 14.19 -2.47
C ASN A 128 -5.20 15.22 -3.26
N LYS A 129 -4.79 15.55 -4.48
CA LYS A 129 -5.48 16.44 -5.42
C LYS A 129 -6.37 15.66 -6.37
N GLY A 130 -7.26 14.84 -5.80
CA GLY A 130 -8.18 14.01 -6.58
C GLY A 130 -9.21 14.82 -7.36
N ASP A 131 -9.49 16.05 -6.92
CA ASP A 131 -10.33 17.02 -7.62
C ASP A 131 -9.82 17.34 -9.03
N VAL A 132 -8.50 17.43 -9.22
CA VAL A 132 -7.89 17.64 -10.55
C VAL A 132 -8.18 16.47 -11.49
N VAL A 133 -8.04 15.24 -10.97
CA VAL A 133 -8.32 14.00 -11.73
C VAL A 133 -9.82 13.85 -11.99
N GLN A 134 -10.66 14.19 -11.01
CA GLN A 134 -12.11 14.19 -11.16
C GLN A 134 -12.57 15.18 -12.23
N ALA A 135 -11.99 16.38 -12.27
CA ALA A 135 -12.29 17.37 -13.30
C ALA A 135 -11.88 16.90 -14.70
N LYS A 136 -10.74 16.20 -14.81
CA LYS A 136 -10.21 15.67 -16.08
C LYS A 136 -11.05 14.53 -16.65
N TYR A 137 -11.54 13.62 -15.80
CA TYR A 137 -12.22 12.39 -16.24
C TYR A 137 -13.71 12.31 -15.91
N ASN A 138 -14.25 13.29 -15.18
CA ASN A 138 -15.63 13.31 -14.68
C ASN A 138 -16.03 11.99 -14.00
N THR A 139 -15.14 11.44 -13.17
CA THR A 139 -15.29 10.13 -12.52
C THR A 139 -14.65 10.15 -11.15
N ASP A 140 -14.89 9.12 -10.34
CA ASP A 140 -14.21 9.00 -9.06
C ASP A 140 -12.68 8.93 -9.27
N PRO A 141 -11.88 9.70 -8.51
CA PRO A 141 -10.44 9.74 -8.72
C PRO A 141 -9.75 8.38 -8.54
N ARG A 142 -10.23 7.54 -7.60
CA ARG A 142 -9.70 6.18 -7.41
C ARG A 142 -10.05 5.29 -8.60
N ASP A 143 -11.25 5.44 -9.15
CA ASP A 143 -11.64 4.73 -10.38
C ASP A 143 -10.77 5.13 -11.57
N ALA A 144 -10.38 6.40 -11.70
CA ALA A 144 -9.45 6.86 -12.74
C ALA A 144 -8.06 6.23 -12.60
N THR A 145 -7.47 6.23 -11.40
CA THR A 145 -6.15 5.61 -11.17
C THR A 145 -6.19 4.08 -11.33
N ASN A 146 -7.25 3.43 -10.86
CA ASN A 146 -7.45 1.98 -11.06
C ASN A 146 -7.63 1.65 -12.55
N ARG A 147 -8.27 2.54 -13.33
CA ARG A 147 -8.37 2.40 -14.78
C ARG A 147 -6.98 2.39 -15.40
N TRP A 148 -6.09 3.32 -15.02
CA TRP A 148 -4.70 3.32 -15.49
C TRP A 148 -3.96 2.04 -15.12
N TYR A 149 -4.11 1.53 -13.89
CA TYR A 149 -3.53 0.25 -13.48
C TYR A 149 -3.95 -0.91 -14.40
N ASN A 150 -5.22 -0.97 -14.78
CA ASN A 150 -5.72 -2.02 -15.67
C ASN A 150 -5.26 -1.82 -17.12
N ILE A 151 -5.23 -0.57 -17.58
CA ILE A 151 -4.71 -0.19 -18.91
C ILE A 151 -3.24 -0.59 -19.03
N THR A 152 -2.38 -0.18 -18.08
CA THR A 152 -0.93 -0.48 -18.14
C THR A 152 -0.67 -1.98 -18.08
N LYS A 153 -1.45 -2.71 -17.28
CA LYS A 153 -1.40 -4.18 -17.25
C LYS A 153 -1.78 -4.80 -18.60
N SER A 154 -2.78 -4.26 -19.29
CA SER A 154 -3.16 -4.73 -20.64
C SER A 154 -2.09 -4.38 -21.68
N ILE A 155 -1.54 -3.16 -21.62
CA ILE A 155 -0.47 -2.70 -22.51
C ILE A 155 0.78 -3.58 -22.34
N GLY A 156 1.21 -3.87 -21.10
CA GLY A 156 2.37 -4.72 -20.84
C GLY A 156 2.24 -6.10 -21.50
N LYS A 157 1.05 -6.71 -21.44
CA LYS A 157 0.78 -7.99 -22.11
C LYS A 157 0.85 -7.90 -23.64
N GLU A 158 0.33 -6.84 -24.24
CA GLU A 158 0.41 -6.66 -25.69
C GLU A 158 1.84 -6.34 -26.15
N LEU A 159 2.60 -5.56 -25.38
CA LEU A 159 4.02 -5.30 -25.65
C LEU A 159 4.83 -6.60 -25.61
N GLU A 160 4.58 -7.49 -24.64
CA GLU A 160 5.22 -8.81 -24.58
C GLU A 160 4.91 -9.66 -25.81
N LYS A 161 3.65 -9.67 -26.29
CA LYS A 161 3.27 -10.38 -27.52
C LYS A 161 3.97 -9.83 -28.77
N LYS A 162 4.30 -8.53 -28.75
CA LYS A 162 5.07 -7.86 -29.82
C LYS A 162 6.57 -7.90 -29.58
N GLU A 163 7.05 -8.67 -28.60
CA GLU A 163 8.46 -8.80 -28.22
C GLU A 163 9.13 -7.48 -27.76
N GLN A 164 8.32 -6.48 -27.40
CA GLN A 164 8.74 -5.20 -26.83
C GLN A 164 8.95 -5.32 -25.31
N PHE A 165 9.88 -6.19 -24.93
CA PHE A 165 10.10 -6.55 -23.52
C PHE A 165 10.66 -5.42 -22.67
N LYS A 166 11.44 -4.50 -23.27
CA LYS A 166 12.04 -3.38 -22.54
C LYS A 166 10.96 -2.44 -22.00
N GLU A 167 9.97 -2.15 -22.84
CA GLU A 167 8.80 -1.34 -22.57
C GLU A 167 7.90 -2.02 -21.54
N SER A 168 7.61 -3.32 -21.71
CA SER A 168 6.78 -4.08 -20.74
C SER A 168 7.41 -4.14 -19.34
N ILE A 169 8.70 -4.47 -19.24
CA ILE A 169 9.42 -4.55 -17.96
C ILE A 169 9.43 -3.17 -17.27
N TYR A 170 9.65 -2.11 -18.05
CA TYR A 170 9.60 -0.76 -17.53
C TYR A 170 8.19 -0.41 -17.03
N LEU A 171 7.16 -0.72 -17.80
CA LEU A 171 5.77 -0.44 -17.42
C LEU A 171 5.34 -1.19 -16.15
N SER A 172 5.79 -2.43 -15.98
CA SER A 172 5.58 -3.21 -14.75
C SER A 172 6.27 -2.55 -13.54
N THR A 173 7.48 -2.02 -13.73
CA THR A 173 8.20 -1.27 -12.69
C THR A 173 7.48 0.03 -12.35
N TYR A 174 7.07 0.77 -13.38
CA TYR A 174 6.38 2.04 -13.27
C TYR A 174 5.02 1.88 -12.55
N GLN A 175 4.27 0.83 -12.87
CA GLN A 175 3.01 0.51 -12.20
C GLN A 175 3.20 0.31 -10.69
N LYS A 176 4.21 -0.46 -10.27
CA LYS A 176 4.52 -0.73 -8.85
C LYS A 176 5.03 0.49 -8.09
N LYS A 177 5.73 1.39 -8.78
CA LYS A 177 6.40 2.53 -8.15
C LYS A 177 5.64 3.85 -8.25
N VAL A 178 4.68 3.97 -9.16
CA VAL A 178 3.95 5.21 -9.42
C VAL A 178 2.44 5.00 -9.23
N ILE A 179 1.84 4.07 -9.97
CA ILE A 179 0.38 3.89 -9.99
C ILE A 179 -0.13 3.29 -8.68
N GLU A 180 0.50 2.23 -8.18
CA GLU A 180 0.11 1.58 -6.91
C GLU A 180 0.26 2.54 -5.71
N PRO A 181 1.39 3.26 -5.52
CA PRO A 181 1.51 4.24 -4.45
C PRO A 181 0.51 5.39 -4.57
N ALA A 182 0.24 5.90 -5.78
CA ALA A 182 -0.76 6.94 -6.00
C ALA A 182 -2.15 6.52 -5.52
N TYR A 183 -2.57 5.30 -5.84
CA TYR A 183 -3.85 4.75 -5.39
C TYR A 183 -3.87 4.49 -3.87
N ASN A 184 -2.82 3.85 -3.34
CA ASN A 184 -2.75 3.40 -1.95
C ASN A 184 -2.62 4.54 -0.95
N TYR A 185 -1.85 5.58 -1.28
CA TYR A 185 -1.60 6.72 -0.40
C TYR A 185 -2.55 7.91 -0.64
N TYR A 186 -3.48 7.80 -1.58
CA TYR A 186 -4.52 8.82 -1.76
C TYR A 186 -5.39 8.92 -0.49
N GLY A 187 -5.53 10.14 0.03
CA GLY A 187 -6.22 10.45 1.29
C GLY A 187 -5.31 10.42 2.53
N VAL A 188 -4.06 9.96 2.42
CA VAL A 188 -3.10 9.91 3.54
C VAL A 188 -2.29 11.21 3.60
N GLU A 189 -2.09 11.77 4.78
CA GLU A 189 -1.25 12.95 4.98
C GLU A 189 0.23 12.60 4.78
N THR A 190 1.01 13.44 4.10
CA THR A 190 2.44 13.19 3.92
C THR A 190 3.22 13.65 5.16
N LYS A 191 3.97 12.75 5.80
CA LYS A 191 4.90 13.09 6.89
C LYS A 191 6.27 12.47 6.62
N PHE A 192 7.33 13.18 7.01
CA PHE A 192 8.69 12.67 6.88
C PHE A 192 9.21 12.12 8.21
N VAL A 193 10.02 11.05 8.11
CA VAL A 193 10.70 10.43 9.26
C VAL A 193 11.57 11.46 9.99
N SER A 194 12.21 12.37 9.24
CA SER A 194 13.09 13.42 9.79
C SER A 194 12.42 14.22 10.89
N ASP A 195 11.12 14.46 10.74
CA ASP A 195 10.34 15.39 11.56
C ASP A 195 9.61 14.65 12.69
N ASN A 196 9.50 13.31 12.61
CA ASN A 196 8.71 12.47 13.51
C ASN A 196 9.54 11.39 14.25
N LYS A 197 10.88 11.54 14.30
CA LYS A 197 11.79 10.52 14.87
C LYS A 197 11.39 10.09 16.28
N GLY A 198 11.06 11.04 17.16
CA GLY A 198 10.71 10.75 18.55
C GLY A 198 9.46 9.88 18.67
N SER A 199 8.38 10.27 18.01
CA SER A 199 7.12 9.52 18.02
C SER A 199 7.26 8.13 17.38
N MET A 200 8.01 8.03 16.27
CA MET A 200 8.25 6.76 15.59
C MET A 200 9.07 5.80 16.45
N THR A 201 10.18 6.27 17.03
CA THR A 201 11.01 5.46 17.94
C THR A 201 10.20 5.02 19.15
N PHE A 202 9.38 5.90 19.72
CA PHE A 202 8.51 5.54 20.83
C PHE A 202 7.51 4.45 20.43
N LEU A 203 6.78 4.59 19.32
CA LEU A 203 5.80 3.60 18.86
C LEU A 203 6.44 2.24 18.59
N LEU A 204 7.62 2.20 17.98
CA LEU A 204 8.38 0.96 17.73
C LEU A 204 8.80 0.27 19.03
N LEU A 205 9.41 1.02 19.96
CA LEU A 205 9.82 0.49 21.26
C LEU A 205 8.61 0.03 22.07
N PHE A 206 7.54 0.83 22.08
CA PHE A 206 6.29 0.50 22.74
C PHE A 206 5.71 -0.79 22.16
N TYR A 207 5.62 -0.95 20.84
CA TYR A 207 5.13 -2.17 20.20
C TYR A 207 5.95 -3.40 20.60
N MET A 208 7.28 -3.31 20.59
CA MET A 208 8.15 -4.40 21.00
C MET A 208 7.95 -4.77 22.48
N VAL A 209 7.93 -3.79 23.37
CA VAL A 209 7.72 -4.03 24.81
C VAL A 209 6.32 -4.57 25.07
N TYR A 210 5.30 -4.02 24.41
CA TYR A 210 3.90 -4.41 24.53
C TYR A 210 3.66 -5.85 24.08
N THR A 211 4.23 -6.26 22.94
CA THR A 211 4.12 -7.64 22.42
C THR A 211 4.84 -8.64 23.32
N LEU A 212 6.05 -8.30 23.79
CA LEU A 212 6.79 -9.13 24.74
C LEU A 212 6.07 -9.24 26.09
N TRP A 213 5.51 -8.14 26.60
CA TRP A 213 4.74 -8.12 27.84
C TRP A 213 3.59 -9.10 27.78
N TYR A 214 2.77 -9.06 26.72
CA TYR A 214 1.70 -10.03 26.52
C TYR A 214 2.21 -11.47 26.45
N GLY A 215 3.27 -11.70 25.68
CA GLY A 215 3.89 -13.03 25.56
C GLY A 215 4.37 -13.59 26.90
N PHE A 216 5.07 -12.78 27.70
CA PHE A 216 5.51 -13.17 29.03
C PHE A 216 4.35 -13.37 30.02
N ALA A 217 3.28 -12.58 29.92
CA ALA A 217 2.08 -12.77 30.74
C ALA A 217 1.48 -14.17 30.53
N ILE A 218 1.29 -14.58 29.26
CA ILE A 218 0.82 -15.92 28.91
C ILE A 218 1.83 -16.98 29.34
N TYR A 219 3.11 -16.77 29.08
CA TYR A 219 4.17 -17.71 29.45
C TYR A 219 4.15 -18.04 30.95
N PHE A 220 4.07 -17.02 31.82
CA PHE A 220 4.01 -17.21 33.27
C PHE A 220 2.70 -17.85 33.73
N LEU A 221 1.57 -17.56 33.07
CA LEU A 221 0.31 -18.27 33.33
C LEU A 221 0.42 -19.77 32.99
N CYS A 222 1.03 -20.11 31.85
CA CYS A 222 1.28 -21.50 31.46
C CYS A 222 2.15 -22.23 32.51
N ILE A 223 3.23 -21.61 32.98
CA ILE A 223 4.04 -22.15 34.08
C ILE A 223 3.19 -22.32 35.34
N GLY A 224 2.35 -21.34 35.67
CA GLY A 224 1.46 -21.38 36.82
C GLY A 224 0.50 -22.57 36.80
N PHE A 225 0.01 -22.96 35.62
CA PHE A 225 -0.79 -24.17 35.41
C PHE A 225 0.05 -25.46 35.28
N GLY A 226 1.38 -25.35 35.23
CA GLY A 226 2.32 -26.45 35.06
C GLY A 226 2.39 -26.99 33.63
N ILE A 227 2.06 -26.16 32.65
CA ILE A 227 2.31 -26.39 31.22
C ILE A 227 3.73 -25.91 30.94
N THR A 228 4.70 -26.82 31.00
CA THR A 228 6.13 -26.51 30.82
C THR A 228 6.67 -27.12 29.53
N MET A 229 7.55 -26.39 28.84
CA MET A 229 8.24 -26.84 27.62
C MET A 229 9.45 -27.75 27.89
N THR A 230 9.58 -28.30 29.10
CA THR A 230 10.62 -29.27 29.46
C THR A 230 10.18 -30.67 29.04
N LYS A 231 10.98 -31.33 28.19
CA LYS A 231 10.78 -32.74 27.81
C LYS A 231 10.62 -33.58 29.09
N ALA A 232 9.55 -34.38 29.17
CA ALA A 232 9.37 -35.31 30.27
C ALA A 232 10.58 -36.25 30.35
N THR A 233 11.33 -36.20 31.44
CA THR A 233 12.39 -37.17 31.72
C THR A 233 11.74 -38.55 31.78
N LYS A 234 12.06 -39.43 30.83
CA LYS A 234 11.62 -40.84 30.88
C LYS A 234 12.04 -41.39 32.25
N LYS A 235 11.07 -41.76 33.08
CA LYS A 235 11.33 -42.61 34.25
C LYS A 235 11.93 -43.91 33.73
N SER A 236 13.19 -44.18 34.05
CA SER A 236 13.69 -45.55 34.02
C SER A 236 13.05 -46.23 35.22
N GLU A 237 12.22 -47.24 34.94
CA GLU A 237 11.85 -48.22 35.95
C GLU A 237 13.12 -49.04 36.22
N ALA A 238 13.43 -49.21 37.51
CA ALA A 238 14.52 -50.05 38.01
C ALA A 238 13.97 -51.43 38.36
#